data_AF-A0A8D8PAR4-F1
#
_entry.id   AF-A0A8D8PAR4-F1
#
_cell.length_a   1.000
_cell.length_b   1.000
_cell.length_c   1.000
_cell.angle_alpha   90.00
_cell.angle_beta   90.00
_cell.angle_gamma   90.00
#
_symmetry.space_group_name_H-M   'P 1'
#
loop_
_entity.id
_entity.type
_entity.pdbx_description
1 polymer ?
#
loop_
_entity_poly.entity_id
_entity_poly.type
_entity_poly.pdbx_seq_one_letter_code
_entity_poly.pdbx_strand_id
1 'polypeptide(L)'
;QRLQGEVVAFDYPSKMLTLKCPSSSGKPNLSDVILINLAYVSEVDIINDRTETPPPLASLNISKLANRARTEKEDKLSQAYAISAGVSIEGQQLFQTIHKTIKDCKWQEKNIIVMDDVVISPPYQVENCKGKE
;
A
#
# COMPACT_ATOMS: atom_id res chain seq x y z
N GLN A 1 -20.76 4.39 -24.69
CA GLN A 1 -19.50 5.14 -24.44
C GLN A 1 -18.44 4.56 -25.37
N ARG A 2 -17.56 5.38 -25.96
CA ARG A 2 -16.43 4.90 -26.76
C ARG A 2 -15.14 5.12 -25.97
N LEU A 3 -14.32 4.09 -25.87
CA LEU A 3 -13.01 4.13 -25.22
C LEU A 3 -11.94 3.71 -26.23
N GLN A 4 -10.80 4.39 -26.18
CA GLN A 4 -9.65 4.11 -27.04
C GLN A 4 -8.38 4.22 -26.22
N GLY A 5 -7.48 3.26 -26.36
CA GLY A 5 -6.20 3.22 -25.67
C GLY A 5 -5.30 2.11 -26.19
N GLU A 6 -4.07 2.10 -25.70
CA GLU A 6 -3.11 1.02 -25.97
C GLU A 6 -3.46 -0.18 -25.08
N VAL A 7 -3.60 -1.36 -25.68
CA VAL A 7 -3.81 -2.60 -24.91
C VAL A 7 -2.51 -2.96 -24.20
N VAL A 8 -2.56 -3.05 -22.87
CA VAL A 8 -1.37 -3.40 -22.06
C VAL A 8 -1.45 -4.77 -21.41
N ALA A 9 -2.66 -5.29 -21.20
CA ALA A 9 -2.88 -6.64 -20.68
C ALA A 9 -4.28 -7.14 -21.04
N PHE A 10 -4.42 -8.46 -21.10
CA PHE A 10 -5.71 -9.12 -21.23
C PHE A 10 -5.77 -10.33 -20.29
N ASP A 11 -6.77 -10.38 -19.43
CA ASP A 11 -7.05 -11.54 -18.59
C ASP A 11 -8.10 -12.42 -19.27
N TYR A 12 -7.67 -13.58 -19.76
CA TYR A 12 -8.54 -14.50 -20.51
C TYR A 12 -9.71 -15.04 -19.68
N PRO A 13 -9.52 -15.51 -18.41
CA PRO A 13 -10.61 -16.06 -17.62
C PRO A 13 -11.73 -15.06 -17.34
N SER A 14 -11.39 -13.84 -16.91
CA SER A 14 -12.40 -12.82 -16.59
C SER A 14 -12.81 -11.96 -17.79
N LYS A 15 -12.17 -12.15 -18.95
CA LYS A 15 -12.34 -11.34 -20.17
C LYS A 15 -12.17 -9.84 -19.89
N MET A 16 -11.19 -9.50 -19.06
CA MET A 16 -10.88 -8.12 -18.71
C MET A 16 -9.75 -7.60 -19.61
N LEU A 17 -10.04 -6.52 -20.34
CA LEU A 17 -9.09 -5.79 -21.17
C LEU A 17 -8.56 -4.58 -20.42
N THR A 18 -7.24 -4.46 -20.28
CA THR A 18 -6.61 -3.28 -19.68
C THR A 18 -6.11 -2.35 -20.78
N LEU A 19 -6.65 -1.14 -20.81
CA LEU A 19 -6.23 -0.07 -21.71
C LEU A 19 -5.40 0.98 -20.97
N LYS A 20 -4.32 1.42 -21.60
CA LYS A 20 -3.58 2.63 -21.25
C LYS A 20 -4.06 3.77 -22.14
N CYS A 21 -4.64 4.79 -21.54
CA CYS A 21 -5.19 5.96 -22.20
C CYS A 21 -4.34 7.22 -21.89
N PRO A 22 -4.46 8.27 -22.71
CA PRO A 22 -3.89 9.58 -22.38
C PRO A 22 -4.33 10.05 -20.99
N SER A 23 -3.43 10.70 -20.26
CA SER A 23 -3.67 11.24 -18.92
C SER A 23 -4.78 12.28 -18.91
N SER A 24 -5.87 12.01 -18.19
CA SER A 24 -6.93 13.01 -17.92
C SER A 24 -6.43 14.17 -17.05
N SER A 25 -5.35 13.97 -16.30
CA SER A 25 -4.73 15.00 -15.45
C SER A 25 -3.86 16.01 -16.20
N GLY A 26 -3.62 15.80 -17.50
CA GLY A 26 -2.73 16.64 -18.33
C GLY A 26 -1.24 16.49 -18.03
N LYS A 27 -0.85 15.70 -17.02
CA LYS A 27 0.56 15.42 -16.71
C LYS A 27 1.14 14.45 -17.76
N PRO A 28 2.23 14.83 -18.46
CA PRO A 28 2.74 14.07 -19.61
C PRO A 28 3.35 12.71 -19.23
N ASN A 29 3.80 12.56 -17.98
CA ASN A 29 4.44 11.32 -17.49
C ASN A 29 3.45 10.36 -16.81
N LEU A 30 2.16 10.67 -16.87
CA LEU A 30 1.10 9.81 -16.34
C LEU A 30 0.26 9.28 -17.50
N SER A 31 -0.51 8.24 -17.22
CA SER A 31 -1.50 7.68 -18.12
C SER A 31 -2.66 7.13 -17.31
N ASP A 32 -3.85 7.22 -17.87
CA ASP A 32 -5.02 6.61 -17.26
C ASP A 32 -5.02 5.11 -17.61
N VAL A 33 -5.24 4.25 -16.62
CA VAL A 33 -5.33 2.81 -16.83
C VAL A 33 -6.77 2.39 -16.56
N ILE A 34 -7.43 1.85 -17.60
CA ILE A 34 -8.84 1.50 -17.58
C ILE A 34 -8.97 0.00 -17.74
N LEU A 35 -9.71 -0.64 -16.82
CA LEU A 35 -10.06 -2.05 -16.91
C LEU A 35 -11.47 -2.18 -17.47
N ILE A 36 -11.62 -2.88 -18.59
CA ILE A 36 -12.86 -3.05 -19.33
C ILE A 36 -13.27 -4.52 -19.29
N ASN A 37 -14.44 -4.80 -18.75
CA ASN A 37 -15.05 -6.13 -18.87
C ASN A 37 -15.66 -6.28 -20.26
N LEU A 38 -15.07 -7.14 -21.10
CA LEU A 38 -15.54 -7.33 -22.47
C LEU A 38 -16.94 -7.94 -22.57
N ALA A 39 -17.49 -8.53 -21.50
CA ALA A 39 -18.88 -8.99 -21.49
C ALA A 39 -19.90 -7.86 -21.68
N TYR A 40 -19.52 -6.62 -21.37
CA TYR A 40 -20.37 -5.43 -21.55
C TYR A 40 -19.96 -4.57 -22.75
N VAL A 41 -19.11 -5.10 -23.63
CA VAL A 41 -18.64 -4.39 -24.83
C VAL A 41 -19.40 -4.91 -26.04
N SER A 42 -20.07 -4.00 -26.74
CA SER A 42 -20.84 -4.35 -27.95
C SER A 42 -19.95 -4.59 -29.16
N GLU A 43 -18.81 -3.90 -29.26
CA GLU A 43 -17.95 -3.88 -30.44
C GLU A 43 -16.51 -3.52 -30.07
N VAL A 44 -15.54 -4.12 -30.76
CA VAL A 44 -14.10 -3.88 -30.58
C VAL A 44 -13.45 -3.73 -31.95
N ASP A 45 -12.81 -2.59 -32.18
CA ASP A 45 -12.06 -2.30 -33.40
C ASP A 45 -10.56 -2.27 -33.13
N ILE A 46 -9.78 -2.90 -34.00
CA ILE A 46 -8.31 -2.80 -33.98
C ILE A 46 -7.91 -1.59 -34.83
N ILE A 47 -7.42 -0.54 -34.18
CA ILE A 47 -7.01 0.71 -34.85
C ILE A 47 -5.57 0.63 -35.36
N ASN A 48 -4.69 0.01 -34.58
CA ASN A 48 -3.30 -0.19 -34.92
C ASN A 48 -2.84 -1.53 -34.34
N ASP A 49 -2.29 -2.38 -35.20
CA ASP A 49 -1.74 -3.67 -34.80
C ASP A 49 -0.23 -3.55 -34.68
N ARG A 50 0.31 -3.72 -33.46
CA ARG A 50 1.75 -3.67 -33.23
C ARG A 50 2.36 -5.02 -33.57
N THR A 51 3.18 -5.04 -34.61
CA THR A 51 3.97 -6.21 -35.01
C THR A 51 5.30 -6.32 -34.25
N GLU A 52 5.69 -5.29 -33.53
CA GLU A 52 6.93 -5.25 -32.75
C GLU A 52 6.77 -5.97 -31.41
N THR A 53 7.81 -6.71 -31.02
CA THR A 53 7.87 -7.33 -29.70
C THR A 53 7.87 -6.24 -28.61
N PRO A 54 6.95 -6.29 -27.63
CA PRO A 54 6.95 -5.36 -26.52
C PRO A 54 8.29 -5.37 -25.76
N PRO A 55 8.70 -4.25 -25.15
CA PRO A 55 9.88 -4.24 -24.31
C PRO A 55 9.73 -5.25 -23.17
N PRO A 56 10.85 -5.89 -22.74
CA PRO A 56 10.80 -6.82 -21.63
C PRO A 56 10.30 -6.12 -20.37
N LEU A 57 9.52 -6.85 -19.57
CA LEU A 57 9.05 -6.34 -18.29
C LEU A 57 10.26 -6.04 -17.38
N ALA A 58 10.16 -4.96 -16.62
CA ALA A 58 11.17 -4.64 -15.61
C ALA A 58 11.26 -5.78 -14.58
N SER A 59 12.47 -6.19 -14.25
CA SER A 59 12.70 -7.18 -13.20
C SER A 59 12.23 -6.63 -11.85
N LEU A 60 11.39 -7.39 -11.16
CA LEU A 60 10.94 -7.05 -9.81
C LEU A 60 11.96 -7.51 -8.77
N ASN A 61 12.21 -6.67 -7.76
CA ASN A 61 12.96 -7.09 -6.58
C ASN A 61 12.03 -7.83 -5.61
N ILE A 62 11.97 -9.16 -5.76
CA ILE A 62 11.09 -10.03 -4.97
C ILE A 62 11.38 -9.91 -3.47
N SER A 63 12.64 -9.82 -3.06
CA SER A 63 13.03 -9.68 -1.66
C SER A 63 12.50 -8.39 -1.05
N LYS A 64 12.57 -7.26 -1.78
CA LYS A 64 12.00 -5.98 -1.34
C LYS A 64 10.48 -6.05 -1.21
N LEU A 65 9.81 -6.73 -2.15
CA LEU A 65 8.36 -6.92 -2.11
C LEU A 65 7.94 -7.78 -0.90
N ALA A 66 8.64 -8.88 -0.65
CA ALA A 66 8.40 -9.76 0.48
C ALA A 66 8.61 -9.05 1.82
N ASN A 67 9.69 -8.26 1.94
CA ASN A 67 9.94 -7.44 3.13
C ASN A 67 8.81 -6.43 3.36
N ARG A 68 8.38 -5.73 2.32
CA ARG A 68 7.23 -4.79 2.42
C ARG A 68 5.97 -5.52 2.88
N ALA A 69 5.65 -6.67 2.29
CA ALA A 69 4.47 -7.44 2.69
C ALA A 69 4.53 -7.89 4.16
N ARG A 70 5.70 -8.31 4.63
CA ARG A 70 5.92 -8.71 6.02
C ARG A 70 5.76 -7.52 6.97
N THR A 71 6.38 -6.37 6.68
CA THR A 71 6.26 -5.16 7.49
C THR A 71 4.80 -4.68 7.59
N GLU A 72 4.07 -4.64 6.47
CA GLU A 72 2.65 -4.25 6.48
C GLU A 72 1.78 -5.20 7.31
N LYS A 73 2.12 -6.50 7.31
CA LYS A 73 1.45 -7.50 8.15
C LYS A 73 1.75 -7.25 9.63
N GLU A 74 3.01 -7.06 9.99
CA GLU A 74 3.45 -6.79 11.36
C GLU A 74 2.81 -5.51 11.91
N ASP A 75 2.78 -4.42 11.12
CA ASP A 75 2.17 -3.15 11.49
C ASP A 75 0.65 -3.28 11.74
N LYS A 76 -0.07 -4.02 10.87
CA LYS A 76 -1.50 -4.28 11.06
C LYS A 76 -1.79 -5.14 12.28
N LEU A 77 -0.96 -6.17 12.54
CA LEU A 77 -1.10 -7.00 13.73
C LEU A 77 -0.86 -6.19 15.01
N SER A 78 0.14 -5.30 15.00
CA SER A 78 0.41 -4.37 16.10
C SER A 78 -0.77 -3.43 16.36
N GLN A 79 -1.38 -2.88 15.30
CA GLN A 79 -2.57 -2.04 15.43
C GLN A 79 -3.77 -2.82 15.99
N ALA A 80 -4.03 -4.04 15.48
CA ALA A 80 -5.11 -4.88 15.97
C ALA A 80 -4.91 -5.27 17.45
N TYR A 81 -3.66 -5.54 17.85
CA TYR A 81 -3.30 -5.79 19.24
C TYR A 81 -3.67 -4.61 20.14
N ALA A 82 -3.25 -3.39 19.79
CA ALA A 82 -3.53 -2.19 20.60
C ALA A 82 -5.03 -1.95 20.79
N ILE A 83 -5.83 -2.17 19.74
CA ILE A 83 -7.29 -2.11 19.81
C ILE A 83 -7.82 -3.17 20.78
N SER A 84 -7.37 -4.43 20.64
CA SER A 84 -7.83 -5.53 21.50
C SER A 84 -7.44 -5.36 22.97
N ALA A 85 -6.29 -4.73 23.24
CA ALA A 85 -5.82 -4.41 24.58
C ALA A 85 -6.58 -3.22 25.21
N GLY A 86 -7.46 -2.54 24.45
CA GLY A 86 -8.18 -1.36 24.92
C GLY A 86 -7.24 -0.17 25.17
N VAL A 87 -6.29 0.06 24.26
CA VAL A 87 -5.46 1.27 24.23
C VAL A 87 -6.30 2.42 23.67
N SER A 88 -6.22 3.59 24.31
CA SER A 88 -6.87 4.84 23.86
C SER A 88 -6.43 5.24 22.45
N ILE A 89 -7.27 5.98 21.73
CA ILE A 89 -6.95 6.47 20.37
C ILE A 89 -5.66 7.30 20.38
N GLU A 90 -5.46 8.13 21.40
CA GLU A 90 -4.27 8.96 21.59
C GLU A 90 -3.00 8.10 21.69
N GLY A 91 -3.02 7.06 22.53
CA GLY A 91 -1.93 6.08 22.64
C GLY A 91 -1.63 5.35 21.32
N GLN A 92 -2.67 4.94 20.58
CA GLN A 92 -2.51 4.31 19.26
C GLN A 92 -1.84 5.27 18.26
N GLN A 93 -2.26 6.53 18.23
CA GLN A 93 -1.69 7.56 17.37
C GLN A 93 -0.24 7.92 17.76
N LEU A 94 0.05 7.97 19.05
CA LEU A 94 1.40 8.21 19.56
C LEU A 94 2.35 7.09 19.11
N PHE A 95 1.96 5.83 19.31
CA PHE A 95 2.74 4.68 18.84
C PHE A 95 3.01 4.76 17.34
N GLN A 96 1.98 5.00 16.52
CA GLN A 96 2.13 5.11 15.07
C GLN A 96 3.07 6.24 14.66
N THR A 97 3.03 7.37 15.37
CA THR A 97 3.89 8.52 15.10
C THR A 97 5.35 8.21 15.41
N ILE A 98 5.61 7.56 16.55
CA ILE A 98 6.96 7.14 16.93
C ILE A 98 7.47 6.07 15.96
N HIS A 99 6.68 5.03 15.69
CA HIS A 99 7.05 3.87 14.86
C HIS A 99 7.34 4.21 13.39
N LYS A 100 6.79 5.34 12.89
CA LYS A 100 7.14 5.87 11.56
C LYS A 100 8.59 6.33 11.48
N THR A 101 9.13 6.82 12.60
CA THR A 101 10.47 7.42 12.68
C THR A 101 11.49 6.45 13.30
N ILE A 102 11.08 5.72 14.35
CA ILE A 102 11.92 4.82 15.13
C ILE A 102 11.30 3.42 15.03
N LYS A 103 11.95 2.52 14.27
CA LYS A 103 11.44 1.16 14.03
C LYS A 103 11.57 0.23 15.23
N ASP A 104 12.48 0.54 16.14
CA ASP A 104 12.57 -0.13 17.43
C ASP A 104 11.56 0.48 18.40
N CYS A 105 10.28 0.24 18.12
CA CYS A 105 9.14 0.70 18.90
C CYS A 105 8.13 -0.44 18.96
N LYS A 106 7.78 -0.90 20.16
CA LYS A 106 6.90 -2.06 20.34
C LYS A 106 5.92 -1.85 21.48
N TRP A 107 4.81 -2.59 21.41
CA TRP A 107 3.89 -2.68 22.54
C TRP A 107 4.42 -3.66 23.58
N GLN A 108 4.32 -3.28 24.84
CA GLN A 108 4.41 -4.18 25.99
C GLN A 108 3.15 -3.96 26.82
N GLU A 109 2.20 -4.89 26.73
CA GLU A 109 0.85 -4.68 27.25
C GLU A 109 0.25 -3.39 26.66
N LYS A 110 -0.06 -2.39 27.50
CA LYS A 110 -0.53 -1.07 27.06
C LYS A 110 0.60 -0.05 26.92
N ASN A 111 1.84 -0.41 27.25
CA ASN A 111 2.97 0.52 27.21
C ASN A 111 3.61 0.54 25.82
N ILE A 112 4.11 1.71 25.43
CA ILE A 112 4.96 1.88 24.26
C ILE A 112 6.40 1.81 24.73
N ILE A 113 7.17 0.87 24.20
CA ILE A 113 8.60 0.70 24.47
C ILE A 113 9.37 1.20 23.26
N VAL A 114 10.20 2.21 23.46
CA VAL A 114 11.03 2.81 22.40
C VAL A 114 12.50 2.51 22.69
N MET A 115 13.18 1.89 21.72
CA MET A 115 14.60 1.50 21.79
C MET A 115 14.96 0.66 23.03
N ASP A 116 13.99 -0.06 23.59
CA ASP A 116 14.11 -0.78 24.87
C ASP A 116 14.58 0.08 26.07
N ASP A 117 14.61 1.41 25.91
CA ASP A 117 15.18 2.36 26.87
C ASP A 117 14.14 3.34 27.42
N VAL A 118 13.06 3.59 26.68
CA VAL A 118 11.99 4.51 27.08
C VAL A 118 10.66 3.78 27.13
N VAL A 119 9.96 3.92 28.25
CA VAL A 119 8.61 3.40 28.48
C VAL A 119 7.63 4.57 28.53
N ILE A 120 6.62 4.53 27.66
CA ILE A 120 5.50 5.47 27.69
C ILE A 120 4.24 4.69 28.06
N SER A 121 3.70 4.99 29.22
CA SER A 121 2.53 4.29 29.79
C SER A 121 1.25 5.12 29.66
N PRO A 122 0.05 4.52 29.71
CA PRO A 122 -1.20 5.27 29.82
C PRO A 122 -1.16 6.28 31.00
N PRO A 123 -1.79 7.46 30.90
CA PRO A 123 -2.58 8.00 29.79
C PRO A 123 -1.76 8.66 28.65
N TYR A 124 -0.51 8.24 28.45
CA TYR A 124 0.37 8.66 27.33
C TYR A 124 0.68 10.15 27.30
N GLN A 125 0.75 10.79 28.48
CA GLN A 125 1.17 12.17 28.63
C GLN A 125 2.68 12.26 28.82
N VAL A 126 3.22 13.48 28.81
CA VAL A 126 4.66 13.75 28.93
C VAL A 126 5.22 13.18 30.23
N GLU A 127 4.48 13.33 31.32
CA GLU A 127 4.80 12.80 32.65
C GLU A 127 4.78 11.26 32.74
N ASN A 128 4.18 10.58 31.75
CA ASN A 128 4.14 9.11 31.68
C ASN A 128 5.28 8.52 30.85
N CYS A 129 6.18 9.36 30.34
CA CYS A 129 7.39 8.98 29.64
C CYS A 129 8.55 8.82 30.63
N LYS A 130 9.11 7.61 30.72
CA LYS A 130 10.22 7.30 31.62
C LYS A 130 11.35 6.61 30.86
N GLY A 131 12.57 7.12 30.98
CA GLY A 131 13.77 6.44 30.53
C GLY A 131 14.21 5.36 31.52
N LYS A 132 15.18 4.53 31.14
CA LYS A 132 15.97 3.73 32.08
C LYS A 132 16.70 4.68 33.04
N GLU A 133 16.68 4.32 34.34
CA GLU A 133 17.64 4.87 35.32
C GLU A 133 19.08 4.49 34.93
#